data_AF-A0A932LIZ9-F1
#
_entry.id   AF-A0A932LIZ9-F1
#
_cell.length_a   1.000
_cell.length_b   1.000
_cell.length_c   1.000
_cell.angle_alpha   90.00
_cell.angle_beta   90.00
_cell.angle_gamma   90.00
#
_symmetry.space_group_name_H-M   'P 1'
#
loop_
_entity.id
_entity.type
_entity.pdbx_description
1 polymer ?
#
loop_
_entity_poly.entity_id
_entity_poly.type
_entity_poly.pdbx_seq_one_letter_code
_entity_poly.pdbx_strand_id
1 'polypeptide(L)'
;MKLINSSVVEYQLESNFSHVRQRLLEEQFADRWNKQLAHWALPSDRRLPLALMGYTIREILDTPFEELYATPGIGQKKIHSLVVLLNRAANDRNPVTADPAPLPDDEGTPSVDVPRADDEQIDPAYVSESVWAEWRKTVESHGLGDEKLGRFAVSLQNLPRVLWDTPLRTYTGLTLAEIRKLKTHGEKRVRVILETFGALHQVLTPQARATHLEGRLLPREIRSVEDWLLRTLPNEGLPDADDILVSFIRPLLEQVRIDAGAQIADLGESRLGLSSTGRSVRQTAARLGLTRARVYQLLADIGAILDVRWPEGHYLVNHLRDRIARETRRQPASEPFFLAADLFFPSRRNGQIMEEEDESEDQPVSLRVSSHRHAG
;
A
#
# COMPACT_ATOMS: atom_id res chain seq x y z
N MET A 1 1.49 -54.34 -22.54
CA MET A 1 0.98 -54.15 -21.16
C MET A 1 1.26 -52.71 -20.70
N LYS A 2 0.28 -51.81 -20.84
CA LYS A 2 0.27 -50.42 -20.31
C LYS A 2 -1.18 -49.97 -20.12
N LEU A 3 -1.95 -50.67 -19.26
CA LEU A 3 -3.39 -50.39 -19.06
C LEU A 3 -3.79 -50.28 -17.58
N ILE A 4 -2.88 -50.49 -16.63
CA ILE A 4 -3.22 -50.54 -15.20
C ILE A 4 -3.16 -49.15 -14.53
N ASN A 5 -2.41 -48.19 -15.08
CA ASN A 5 -2.26 -46.86 -14.46
C ASN A 5 -3.39 -45.87 -14.78
N SER A 6 -4.21 -46.09 -15.82
CA SER A 6 -5.27 -45.14 -16.19
C SER A 6 -6.46 -45.23 -15.22
N SER A 7 -6.87 -46.45 -14.87
CA SER A 7 -8.04 -46.69 -14.01
C SER A 7 -7.82 -46.24 -12.57
N VAL A 8 -6.60 -46.40 -12.03
CA VAL A 8 -6.27 -45.96 -10.67
C VAL A 8 -6.27 -44.44 -10.57
N VAL A 9 -5.73 -43.75 -11.58
CA VAL A 9 -5.72 -42.27 -11.63
C VAL A 9 -7.12 -41.71 -11.83
N GLU A 10 -7.95 -42.36 -12.66
CA GLU A 10 -9.37 -41.99 -12.83
C GLU A 10 -10.16 -42.18 -11.54
N TYR A 11 -9.98 -43.30 -10.84
CA TYR A 11 -10.62 -43.56 -9.55
C TYR A 11 -10.20 -42.53 -8.47
N GLN A 12 -8.93 -42.13 -8.43
CA GLN A 12 -8.45 -41.07 -7.54
C GLN A 12 -9.08 -39.72 -7.86
N LEU A 13 -9.21 -39.37 -9.14
CA LEU A 13 -9.85 -38.11 -9.56
C LEU A 13 -11.34 -38.09 -9.23
N GLU A 14 -12.04 -39.20 -9.46
CA GLU A 14 -13.45 -39.36 -9.12
C GLU A 14 -13.69 -39.29 -7.61
N SER A 15 -12.84 -39.95 -6.82
CA SER A 15 -12.89 -39.89 -5.36
C SER A 15 -12.65 -38.47 -4.83
N ASN A 16 -11.64 -37.77 -5.36
CA ASN A 16 -11.36 -36.38 -5.00
C ASN A 16 -12.50 -35.44 -5.41
N PHE A 17 -13.08 -35.61 -6.60
CA PHE A 17 -14.24 -34.85 -7.03
C PHE A 17 -15.43 -35.10 -6.10
N SER A 18 -15.71 -36.36 -5.76
CA SER A 18 -16.83 -36.73 -4.87
C SER A 18 -16.67 -36.14 -3.48
N HIS A 19 -15.45 -36.16 -2.93
CA HIS A 19 -15.16 -35.58 -1.62
C HIS A 19 -15.39 -34.05 -1.60
N VAL A 20 -14.86 -33.35 -2.61
CA VAL A 20 -15.03 -31.89 -2.72
C VAL A 20 -16.48 -31.52 -3.03
N ARG A 21 -17.18 -32.32 -3.83
CA ARG A 21 -18.62 -32.18 -4.11
C ARG A 21 -19.43 -32.29 -2.84
N GLN A 22 -19.20 -33.32 -2.03
CA GLN A 22 -19.91 -33.51 -0.77
C GLN A 22 -19.72 -32.30 0.14
N ARG A 23 -18.49 -31.81 0.27
CA ARG A 23 -18.17 -30.63 1.06
C ARG A 23 -18.88 -29.38 0.52
N LEU A 24 -18.79 -29.10 -0.79
CA LEU A 24 -19.40 -27.91 -1.39
C LEU A 24 -20.94 -27.92 -1.42
N LEU A 25 -21.58 -29.09 -1.26
CA LEU A 25 -23.04 -29.21 -1.14
C LEU A 25 -23.56 -28.90 0.27
N GLU A 26 -22.68 -28.70 1.26
CA GLU A 26 -23.07 -28.22 2.58
C GLU A 26 -23.64 -26.80 2.49
N GLU A 27 -24.67 -26.49 3.29
CA GLU A 27 -25.39 -25.20 3.25
C GLU A 27 -24.47 -23.99 3.48
N GLN A 28 -23.37 -24.17 4.22
CA GLN A 28 -22.39 -23.12 4.49
C GLN A 28 -21.69 -22.59 3.22
N PHE A 29 -21.78 -23.31 2.10
CA PHE A 29 -21.23 -22.90 0.80
C PHE A 29 -22.31 -22.50 -0.23
N ALA A 30 -23.57 -22.36 0.18
CA ALA A 30 -24.68 -22.05 -0.71
C ALA A 30 -24.49 -20.72 -1.48
N ASP A 31 -23.75 -19.77 -0.92
CA ASP A 31 -23.40 -18.50 -1.56
C ASP A 31 -22.53 -18.66 -2.82
N ARG A 32 -21.90 -19.83 -3.00
CA ARG A 32 -20.98 -20.14 -4.10
C ARG A 32 -21.66 -20.86 -5.25
N TRP A 33 -22.80 -21.49 -4.99
CA TRP A 33 -23.50 -22.36 -5.95
C TRP A 33 -23.82 -21.64 -7.26
N ASN A 34 -24.18 -20.36 -7.21
CA ASN A 34 -24.55 -19.57 -8.39
C ASN A 34 -23.34 -18.89 -9.07
N LYS A 35 -22.13 -19.00 -8.51
CA LYS A 35 -20.93 -18.40 -9.12
C LYS A 35 -20.34 -19.36 -10.14
N GLN A 36 -19.83 -18.81 -11.24
CA GLN A 36 -19.15 -19.59 -12.28
C GLN A 36 -17.81 -20.14 -11.78
N LEU A 37 -17.41 -21.32 -12.26
CA LEU A 37 -16.12 -21.95 -11.94
C LEU A 37 -14.94 -21.01 -12.20
N ALA A 38 -15.03 -20.17 -13.23
CA ALA A 38 -14.02 -19.17 -13.56
C ALA A 38 -13.69 -18.19 -12.44
N HIS A 39 -14.60 -17.99 -11.48
CA HIS A 39 -14.43 -17.09 -10.35
C HIS A 39 -13.20 -17.44 -9.47
N TRP A 40 -12.83 -18.72 -9.42
CA TRP A 40 -11.69 -19.20 -8.62
C TRP A 40 -10.42 -19.51 -9.44
N ALA A 41 -10.43 -19.19 -10.73
CA ALA A 41 -9.27 -19.40 -11.58
C ALA A 41 -8.24 -18.28 -11.42
N LEU A 42 -6.97 -18.68 -11.47
CA LEU A 42 -5.82 -17.79 -11.38
C LEU A 42 -5.15 -17.63 -12.74
N PRO A 43 -4.54 -16.47 -13.06
CA PRO A 43 -3.76 -16.27 -14.28
C PRO A 43 -2.64 -17.30 -14.51
N SER A 44 -2.06 -17.83 -13.42
CA SER A 44 -1.02 -18.86 -13.46
C SER A 44 -1.54 -20.27 -13.77
N ASP A 45 -2.86 -20.49 -13.69
CA ASP A 45 -3.43 -21.82 -13.87
C ASP A 45 -3.25 -22.31 -15.30
N ARG A 46 -2.60 -23.46 -15.42
CA ARG A 46 -2.40 -24.14 -16.70
C ARG A 46 -3.45 -25.21 -16.87
N ARG A 47 -3.86 -25.44 -18.13
CA ARG A 47 -4.78 -26.53 -18.52
C ARG A 47 -6.18 -26.39 -17.91
N LEU A 48 -6.67 -25.16 -17.81
CA LEU A 48 -8.04 -24.87 -17.37
C LEU A 48 -9.08 -25.64 -18.20
N PRO A 49 -10.15 -26.18 -17.58
CA PRO A 49 -11.23 -26.86 -18.27
C PRO A 49 -12.15 -25.86 -18.98
N LEU A 50 -11.67 -25.21 -20.04
CA LEU A 50 -12.36 -24.09 -20.70
C LEU A 50 -13.84 -24.33 -21.02
N ALA A 51 -14.22 -25.56 -21.41
CA ALA A 51 -15.61 -25.93 -21.68
C ALA A 51 -16.54 -25.81 -20.45
N LEU A 52 -15.99 -25.94 -19.25
CA LEU A 52 -16.72 -25.92 -17.97
C LEU A 52 -16.57 -24.58 -17.23
N MET A 53 -15.76 -23.65 -17.72
CA MET A 53 -15.43 -22.41 -17.00
C MET A 53 -16.63 -21.46 -16.83
N GLY A 54 -17.58 -21.50 -17.77
CA GLY A 54 -18.80 -20.70 -17.73
C GLY A 54 -19.93 -21.32 -16.90
N TYR A 55 -19.76 -22.56 -16.44
CA TYR A 55 -20.75 -23.27 -15.64
C TYR A 55 -20.66 -22.80 -14.19
N THR A 56 -21.81 -22.69 -13.55
CA THR A 56 -21.91 -22.45 -12.11
C THR A 56 -21.41 -23.65 -11.31
N ILE A 57 -21.01 -23.42 -10.05
CA ILE A 57 -20.67 -24.53 -9.15
C ILE A 57 -21.83 -25.50 -9.05
N ARG A 58 -23.07 -25.02 -8.94
CA ARG A 58 -24.24 -25.90 -8.86
C ARG A 58 -24.37 -26.82 -10.07
N GLU A 59 -24.27 -26.28 -11.28
CA GLU A 59 -24.33 -27.08 -12.51
C GLU A 59 -23.23 -28.14 -12.55
N ILE A 60 -22.00 -27.78 -12.12
CA ILE A 60 -20.88 -28.73 -12.07
C ILE A 60 -21.12 -29.82 -11.02
N LEU A 61 -21.62 -29.47 -9.83
CA LEU A 61 -21.89 -30.42 -8.76
C LEU A 61 -23.12 -31.30 -9.04
N ASP A 62 -24.09 -30.82 -9.82
CA ASP A 62 -25.25 -31.62 -10.23
C ASP A 62 -24.92 -32.55 -11.42
N THR A 63 -23.85 -32.26 -12.18
CA THR A 63 -23.40 -33.10 -13.29
C THR A 63 -22.58 -34.30 -12.78
N PRO A 64 -22.90 -35.55 -13.19
CA PRO A 64 -22.10 -36.72 -12.85
C PRO A 64 -20.63 -36.61 -13.33
N PHE A 65 -19.70 -37.18 -12.56
CA PHE A 65 -18.26 -37.13 -12.89
C PHE A 65 -17.96 -37.69 -14.29
N GLU A 66 -18.63 -38.76 -14.67
CA GLU A 66 -18.49 -39.42 -15.98
C GLU A 66 -18.83 -38.48 -17.14
N GLU A 67 -19.89 -37.69 -17.00
CA GLU A 67 -20.32 -36.71 -18.01
C GLU A 67 -19.35 -35.52 -18.10
N LEU A 68 -18.85 -35.04 -16.95
CA LEU A 68 -17.81 -34.00 -16.91
C LEU A 68 -16.51 -34.48 -17.57
N TYR A 69 -16.12 -35.74 -17.32
CA TYR A 69 -14.93 -36.36 -17.89
C TYR A 69 -15.07 -36.61 -19.39
N ALA A 70 -16.27 -37.00 -19.85
CA ALA A 70 -16.58 -37.24 -21.26
C ALA A 70 -16.73 -35.96 -22.10
N THR A 71 -16.72 -34.78 -21.48
CA THR A 71 -16.86 -33.50 -22.19
C THR A 71 -15.73 -33.31 -23.22
N PRO A 72 -16.03 -33.02 -24.50
CA PRO A 72 -15.01 -32.89 -25.53
C PRO A 72 -13.90 -31.90 -25.17
N GLY A 73 -12.65 -32.36 -25.28
CA GLY A 73 -11.47 -31.56 -24.95
C GLY A 73 -11.18 -31.45 -23.45
N ILE A 74 -11.94 -32.13 -22.59
CA ILE A 74 -11.63 -32.37 -21.18
C ILE A 74 -10.98 -33.76 -21.06
N GLY A 75 -9.85 -33.83 -20.37
CA GLY A 75 -9.15 -35.07 -20.08
C GLY A 75 -8.50 -35.00 -18.71
N GLN A 76 -7.80 -36.05 -18.29
CA GLN A 76 -7.27 -36.19 -16.91
C GLN A 76 -6.63 -34.92 -16.34
N LYS A 77 -5.76 -34.25 -17.11
CA LYS A 77 -5.07 -33.03 -16.65
C LYS A 77 -6.01 -31.83 -16.44
N LYS A 78 -7.07 -31.71 -17.24
CA LYS A 78 -8.06 -30.65 -17.10
C LYS A 78 -9.07 -30.95 -16.00
N ILE A 79 -9.41 -32.23 -15.79
CA ILE A 79 -10.23 -32.68 -14.65
C ILE A 79 -9.50 -32.48 -13.33
N HIS A 80 -8.20 -32.75 -13.28
CA HIS A 80 -7.41 -32.37 -12.12
C HIS A 80 -7.48 -30.86 -11.86
N SER A 81 -7.37 -30.03 -12.91
CA SER A 81 -7.54 -28.58 -12.78
C SER A 81 -8.94 -28.19 -12.29
N LEU A 82 -9.99 -28.86 -12.74
CA LEU A 82 -11.36 -28.67 -12.24
C LEU A 82 -11.42 -28.94 -10.73
N VAL A 83 -10.91 -30.09 -10.27
CA VAL A 83 -10.88 -30.46 -8.85
C VAL A 83 -10.08 -29.46 -8.02
N VAL A 84 -8.99 -28.91 -8.56
CA VAL A 84 -8.22 -27.83 -7.89
C VAL A 84 -9.07 -26.56 -7.73
N LEU A 85 -9.80 -26.14 -8.76
CA LEU A 85 -10.69 -24.97 -8.69
C LEU A 85 -11.83 -25.19 -7.69
N LEU A 86 -12.43 -26.38 -7.67
CA LEU A 86 -13.46 -26.74 -6.69
C LEU A 86 -12.91 -26.76 -5.26
N ASN A 87 -11.69 -27.27 -5.05
CA ASN A 87 -11.04 -27.20 -3.75
C ASN A 87 -10.79 -25.75 -3.29
N ARG A 88 -10.37 -24.85 -4.20
CA ARG A 88 -10.28 -23.42 -3.88
C ARG A 88 -11.65 -22.86 -3.51
N ALA A 89 -12.68 -23.21 -4.28
CA ALA A 89 -14.05 -22.84 -3.97
C ALA A 89 -14.54 -23.41 -2.63
N ALA A 90 -13.99 -24.52 -2.12
CA ALA A 90 -14.34 -25.09 -0.82
C ALA A 90 -13.55 -24.50 0.35
N ASN A 91 -12.34 -23.98 0.08
CA ASN A 91 -11.43 -23.42 1.07
C ASN A 91 -11.47 -21.89 1.18
N ASP A 92 -12.09 -21.22 0.22
CA ASP A 92 -12.50 -19.81 0.33
C ASP A 92 -13.23 -19.65 1.67
N ARG A 93 -12.83 -18.76 2.57
CA ARG A 93 -13.48 -18.64 3.89
C ARG A 93 -14.60 -17.61 3.77
N ASN A 94 -15.84 -18.02 4.06
CA ASN A 94 -16.98 -17.08 4.16
C ASN A 94 -16.94 -16.45 5.57
N PRO A 95 -16.95 -15.12 5.73
CA PRO A 95 -16.84 -14.47 7.05
C PRO A 95 -18.10 -14.59 7.94
N VAL A 96 -19.09 -15.44 7.63
CA VAL A 96 -20.39 -15.42 8.32
C VAL A 96 -20.58 -16.55 9.35
N THR A 97 -19.78 -17.61 9.34
CA THR A 97 -19.89 -18.69 10.35
C THR A 97 -18.52 -19.25 10.70
N ALA A 98 -17.80 -18.53 11.56
CA ALA A 98 -16.71 -19.11 12.33
C ALA A 98 -17.22 -19.38 13.75
N ASP A 99 -18.00 -20.46 13.91
CA ASP A 99 -18.12 -21.09 15.21
C ASP A 99 -16.79 -21.80 15.50
N PRO A 100 -16.15 -21.56 16.66
CA PRO A 100 -14.89 -22.20 16.99
C PRO A 100 -15.17 -23.67 17.31
N ALA A 101 -14.78 -24.58 16.43
CA ALA A 101 -14.69 -26.00 16.78
C ALA A 101 -13.70 -26.16 17.96
N PRO A 102 -14.03 -26.95 18.99
CA PRO A 102 -13.17 -27.12 20.15
C PRO A 102 -11.92 -27.91 19.76
N LEU A 103 -10.76 -27.39 20.12
CA LEU A 103 -9.48 -28.11 20.05
C LEU A 103 -9.48 -29.22 21.10
N PRO A 104 -9.01 -30.45 20.78
CA PRO A 104 -8.69 -31.42 21.81
C PRO A 104 -7.41 -30.99 22.53
N ASP A 105 -7.48 -30.98 23.86
CA ASP A 105 -6.32 -30.83 24.74
C ASP A 105 -5.28 -31.92 24.42
N ASP A 106 -4.04 -31.54 24.15
CA ASP A 106 -2.92 -32.46 24.33
C ASP A 106 -1.69 -31.73 24.86
N GLU A 107 -1.11 -32.35 25.88
CA GLU A 107 -0.10 -31.82 26.77
C GLU A 107 1.31 -31.85 26.13
N GLY A 108 2.07 -30.78 26.35
CA GLY A 108 3.51 -30.82 26.57
C GLY A 108 4.43 -31.23 25.40
N THR A 109 5.05 -30.24 24.73
CA THR A 109 6.50 -30.24 24.39
C THR A 109 6.94 -28.87 23.85
N PRO A 110 8.26 -28.55 23.86
CA PRO A 110 8.78 -27.23 24.23
C PRO A 110 8.75 -26.21 23.09
N SER A 111 8.72 -24.95 23.51
CA SER A 111 8.91 -23.73 22.73
C SER A 111 10.00 -23.88 21.66
N VAL A 112 9.57 -24.08 20.42
CA VAL A 112 10.35 -23.79 19.23
C VAL A 112 10.05 -22.34 18.87
N ASP A 113 11.12 -21.55 18.74
CA ASP A 113 11.09 -20.17 18.26
C ASP A 113 10.14 -20.02 17.08
N VAL A 114 9.04 -19.32 17.30
CA VAL A 114 8.10 -18.92 16.26
C VAL A 114 8.87 -17.94 15.36
N PRO A 115 9.08 -18.26 14.07
CA PRO A 115 9.58 -17.27 13.15
C PRO A 115 8.59 -16.11 13.13
N ARG A 116 9.07 -14.89 13.42
CA ARG A 116 8.32 -13.65 13.20
C ARG A 116 7.75 -13.69 11.78
N ALA A 117 6.49 -13.28 11.65
CA ALA A 117 5.80 -13.08 10.39
C ALA A 117 6.50 -11.98 9.59
N ASP A 118 7.58 -12.33 8.91
CA ASP A 118 8.22 -11.51 7.89
C ASP A 118 7.78 -12.05 6.51
N ASP A 119 7.22 -11.14 5.69
CA ASP A 119 7.02 -11.23 4.24
C ASP A 119 6.14 -12.34 3.65
N GLU A 120 4.85 -12.42 4.02
CA GLU A 120 3.83 -12.83 3.04
C GLU A 120 3.55 -11.66 2.09
N GLN A 121 4.53 -11.35 1.24
CA GLN A 121 4.36 -10.39 0.16
C GLN A 121 3.23 -10.90 -0.74
N ILE A 122 2.09 -10.18 -0.71
CA ILE A 122 0.93 -10.50 -1.55
C ILE A 122 1.40 -10.56 -2.99
N ASP A 123 1.26 -11.72 -3.64
CA ASP A 123 1.55 -11.83 -5.07
C ASP A 123 0.28 -11.53 -5.88
N PRO A 124 0.21 -10.37 -6.55
CA PRO A 124 -1.01 -9.94 -7.24
C PRO A 124 -1.32 -10.79 -8.48
N ALA A 125 -0.36 -11.58 -8.95
CA ALA A 125 -0.57 -12.54 -10.03
C ALA A 125 -1.45 -13.73 -9.59
N TYR A 126 -1.60 -13.97 -8.29
CA TYR A 126 -2.36 -15.08 -7.72
C TYR A 126 -3.67 -14.66 -7.05
N VAL A 127 -4.13 -13.43 -7.32
CA VAL A 127 -5.44 -12.95 -6.85
C VAL A 127 -6.55 -13.49 -7.76
N SER A 128 -7.52 -14.18 -7.16
CA SER A 128 -8.78 -14.60 -7.80
C SER A 128 -9.86 -13.53 -7.66
N GLU A 129 -10.98 -13.68 -8.39
CA GLU A 129 -12.14 -12.78 -8.20
C GLU A 129 -12.75 -12.90 -6.80
N SER A 130 -12.69 -14.08 -6.18
CA SER A 130 -13.19 -14.28 -4.82
C SER A 130 -12.38 -13.50 -3.78
N VAL A 131 -11.06 -13.64 -3.82
CA VAL A 131 -10.12 -12.91 -2.95
C VAL A 131 -10.27 -11.40 -3.17
N TRP A 132 -10.36 -10.97 -4.43
CA TRP A 132 -10.59 -9.57 -4.75
C TRP A 132 -11.90 -9.04 -4.18
N ALA A 133 -13.00 -9.79 -4.28
CA ALA A 133 -14.28 -9.41 -3.71
C ALA A 133 -14.23 -9.27 -2.17
N GLU A 134 -13.49 -10.15 -1.49
CA GLU A 134 -13.30 -10.08 -0.03
C GLU A 134 -12.52 -8.82 0.38
N TRP A 135 -11.44 -8.50 -0.33
CA TRP A 135 -10.66 -7.29 -0.05
C TRP A 135 -11.47 -6.03 -0.27
N ARG A 136 -12.27 -5.96 -1.35
CA ARG A 136 -13.19 -4.84 -1.60
C ARG A 136 -14.21 -4.69 -0.48
N LYS A 137 -14.85 -5.78 -0.06
CA LYS A 137 -15.80 -5.78 1.06
C LYS A 137 -15.18 -5.28 2.35
N THR A 138 -13.90 -5.60 2.59
CA THR A 138 -13.17 -5.14 3.78
C THR A 138 -12.97 -3.63 3.78
N VAL A 139 -12.59 -3.05 2.64
CA VAL A 139 -12.48 -1.59 2.48
C VAL A 139 -13.83 -0.91 2.70
N GLU A 140 -14.90 -1.47 2.14
CA GLU A 140 -16.26 -0.92 2.28
C GLU A 140 -16.78 -1.01 3.72
N SER A 141 -16.58 -2.16 4.40
CA SER A 141 -17.07 -2.36 5.76
C SER A 141 -16.39 -1.47 6.80
N HIS A 142 -15.16 -1.03 6.52
CA HIS A 142 -14.40 -0.12 7.37
C HIS A 142 -14.52 1.35 6.95
N GLY A 143 -15.39 1.69 5.99
CA GLY A 143 -15.63 3.07 5.57
C GLY A 143 -14.45 3.75 4.87
N LEU A 144 -13.45 2.99 4.40
CA LEU A 144 -12.23 3.52 3.79
C LEU A 144 -12.41 3.95 2.32
N GLY A 145 -13.63 3.88 1.79
CA GLY A 145 -13.90 4.17 0.37
C GLY A 145 -13.50 5.59 -0.06
N ASP A 146 -13.61 6.57 0.84
CA ASP A 146 -13.28 7.97 0.55
C ASP A 146 -11.81 8.31 0.74
N GLU A 147 -11.04 7.42 1.38
CA GLU A 147 -9.61 7.58 1.55
C GLU A 147 -8.86 7.38 0.22
N LYS A 148 -7.75 8.10 0.11
CA LYS A 148 -6.90 8.12 -1.08
C LYS A 148 -6.08 6.83 -1.19
N LEU A 149 -6.00 6.23 -2.39
CA LEU A 149 -5.19 5.03 -2.64
C LEU A 149 -3.73 5.22 -2.23
N GLY A 150 -3.14 6.37 -2.56
CA GLY A 150 -1.76 6.67 -2.23
C GLY A 150 -1.47 6.70 -0.72
N ARG A 151 -2.48 6.92 0.13
CA ARG A 151 -2.32 6.90 1.59
C ARG A 151 -1.85 5.52 2.06
N PHE A 152 -2.35 4.45 1.44
CA PHE A 152 -2.14 3.07 1.87
C PHE A 152 -1.26 2.24 0.95
N ALA A 153 -0.86 2.77 -0.21
CA ALA A 153 0.06 2.09 -1.10
C ALA A 153 1.34 1.70 -0.36
N VAL A 154 1.97 0.57 -0.70
CA VAL A 154 3.25 0.19 -0.07
C VAL A 154 4.34 1.24 -0.37
N SER A 155 4.34 1.77 -1.59
CA SER A 155 5.22 2.85 -2.05
C SER A 155 4.55 3.65 -3.16
N LEU A 156 4.82 4.95 -3.22
CA LEU A 156 4.32 5.82 -4.29
C LEU A 156 5.15 5.78 -5.58
N GLN A 157 6.36 5.18 -5.58
CA GLN A 157 7.30 5.20 -6.72
C GLN A 157 6.70 4.64 -8.02
N ASN A 158 5.86 3.62 -7.89
CA ASN A 158 5.26 2.89 -9.02
C ASN A 158 3.84 3.38 -9.35
N LEU A 159 3.32 4.36 -8.61
CA LEU A 159 2.03 4.98 -8.85
C LEU A 159 2.23 6.35 -9.51
N PRO A 160 1.59 6.60 -10.67
CA PRO A 160 1.48 7.95 -11.17
C PRO A 160 0.74 8.84 -10.16
N ARG A 161 1.15 10.11 -10.06
CA ARG A 161 0.60 11.08 -9.12
C ARG A 161 -0.93 11.18 -9.14
N VAL A 162 -1.56 11.06 -10.30
CA VAL A 162 -3.04 11.07 -10.40
C VAL A 162 -3.70 9.94 -9.61
N LEU A 163 -3.04 8.79 -9.46
CA LEU A 163 -3.56 7.67 -8.68
C LEU A 163 -3.34 7.83 -7.18
N TRP A 164 -2.47 8.74 -6.75
CA TRP A 164 -2.24 8.98 -5.33
C TRP A 164 -3.51 9.52 -4.67
N ASP A 165 -4.20 10.43 -5.35
CA ASP A 165 -5.43 11.08 -4.88
C ASP A 165 -6.72 10.32 -5.22
N THR A 166 -6.63 9.24 -6.01
CA THR A 166 -7.82 8.45 -6.38
C THR A 166 -8.42 7.77 -5.15
N PRO A 167 -9.70 8.00 -4.81
CA PRO A 167 -10.34 7.34 -3.69
C PRO A 167 -10.45 5.82 -3.91
N LEU A 168 -10.33 5.02 -2.84
CA LEU A 168 -10.43 3.56 -2.90
C LEU A 168 -11.76 3.09 -3.49
N ARG A 169 -12.88 3.78 -3.23
CA ARG A 169 -14.21 3.46 -3.77
C ARG A 169 -14.27 3.40 -5.29
N THR A 170 -13.33 4.05 -5.98
CA THR A 170 -13.20 3.97 -7.45
C THR A 170 -13.00 2.53 -7.93
N TYR A 171 -12.38 1.69 -7.09
CA TYR A 171 -12.04 0.30 -7.41
C TYR A 171 -12.96 -0.71 -6.70
N THR A 172 -13.66 -0.32 -5.62
CA THR A 172 -14.54 -1.24 -4.89
C THR A 172 -15.76 -1.68 -5.72
N GLY A 173 -16.15 -0.91 -6.73
CA GLY A 173 -17.22 -1.29 -7.66
C GLY A 173 -16.79 -2.22 -8.80
N LEU A 174 -15.50 -2.47 -9.00
CA LEU A 174 -14.97 -3.18 -10.17
C LEU A 174 -14.60 -4.63 -9.84
N THR A 175 -14.91 -5.55 -10.74
CA THR A 175 -14.36 -6.90 -10.75
C THR A 175 -12.86 -6.89 -11.08
N LEU A 176 -12.15 -7.98 -10.75
CA LEU A 176 -10.73 -8.11 -11.07
C LEU A 176 -10.51 -8.08 -12.59
N ALA A 177 -11.42 -8.70 -13.35
CA ALA A 177 -11.42 -8.67 -14.80
C ALA A 177 -11.61 -7.26 -15.37
N GLU A 178 -12.48 -6.43 -14.76
CA GLU A 178 -12.68 -5.04 -15.17
C GLU A 178 -11.47 -4.17 -14.86
N ILE A 179 -10.88 -4.30 -13.67
CA ILE A 179 -9.67 -3.57 -13.28
C ILE A 179 -8.51 -3.87 -14.23
N ARG A 180 -8.31 -5.14 -14.60
CA ARG A 180 -7.26 -5.54 -15.56
C ARG A 180 -7.50 -5.02 -16.98
N LYS A 181 -8.73 -4.64 -17.33
CA LYS A 181 -9.11 -4.10 -18.64
C LYS A 181 -9.14 -2.57 -18.70
N LEU A 182 -8.91 -1.87 -17.59
CA LEU A 182 -8.89 -0.41 -17.57
C LEU A 182 -7.77 0.13 -18.48
N LYS A 183 -8.14 0.84 -19.55
CA LYS A 183 -7.18 1.37 -20.55
C LYS A 183 -6.07 2.24 -19.94
N THR A 184 -6.37 2.93 -18.85
CA THR A 184 -5.44 3.82 -18.15
C THR A 184 -4.58 3.09 -17.11
N HIS A 185 -4.82 1.80 -16.86
CA HIS A 185 -4.13 1.00 -15.86
C HIS A 185 -3.40 -0.18 -16.53
N GLY A 186 -2.12 0.01 -16.83
CA GLY A 186 -1.27 -1.11 -17.20
C GLY A 186 -1.04 -2.05 -16.01
N GLU A 187 -0.48 -3.23 -16.28
CA GLU A 187 -0.27 -4.31 -15.30
C GLU A 187 0.41 -3.83 -14.01
N LYS A 188 1.43 -2.96 -14.10
CA LYS A 188 2.12 -2.38 -12.93
C LYS A 188 1.19 -1.60 -12.01
N ARG A 189 0.23 -0.86 -12.56
CA ARG A 189 -0.71 -0.03 -11.77
C ARG A 189 -1.77 -0.91 -11.12
N VAL A 190 -2.28 -1.88 -11.87
CA VAL A 190 -3.22 -2.89 -11.35
C VAL A 190 -2.57 -3.65 -10.19
N ARG A 191 -1.32 -4.06 -10.33
CA ARG A 191 -0.54 -4.69 -9.27
C ARG A 191 -0.55 -3.89 -7.98
N VAL A 192 -0.20 -2.60 -8.03
CA VAL A 192 -0.15 -1.76 -6.82
C VAL A 192 -1.54 -1.59 -6.19
N ILE A 193 -2.60 -1.48 -7.00
CA ILE A 193 -3.98 -1.44 -6.47
C ILE A 193 -4.28 -2.71 -5.68
N LEU A 194 -3.99 -3.88 -6.25
CA LEU A 194 -4.21 -5.17 -5.59
C LEU A 194 -3.37 -5.32 -4.31
N GLU A 195 -2.09 -4.96 -4.35
CA GLU A 195 -1.22 -4.95 -3.16
C GLU A 195 -1.78 -4.06 -2.06
N THR A 196 -2.27 -2.87 -2.42
CA THR A 196 -2.84 -1.91 -1.46
C THR A 196 -4.08 -2.49 -0.78
N PHE A 197 -5.01 -3.04 -1.55
CA PHE A 197 -6.24 -3.65 -1.02
C PHE A 197 -5.97 -4.90 -0.19
N GLY A 198 -5.05 -5.75 -0.64
CA GLY A 198 -4.66 -6.94 0.12
C GLY A 198 -3.96 -6.59 1.43
N ALA A 199 -3.07 -5.58 1.43
CA ALA A 199 -2.41 -5.11 2.64
C ALA A 199 -3.43 -4.53 3.65
N LEU A 200 -4.38 -3.73 3.16
CA LEU A 200 -5.50 -3.25 3.98
C LEU A 200 -6.30 -4.41 4.57
N HIS A 201 -6.64 -5.41 3.76
CA HIS A 201 -7.37 -6.58 4.23
C HIS A 201 -6.59 -7.36 5.31
N GLN A 202 -5.30 -7.61 5.11
CA GLN A 202 -4.45 -8.30 6.09
C GLN A 202 -4.39 -7.55 7.44
N VAL A 203 -4.34 -6.22 7.42
CA VAL A 203 -4.28 -5.41 8.64
C VAL A 203 -5.63 -5.32 9.35
N LEU A 204 -6.74 -5.22 8.61
CA LEU A 204 -8.07 -4.96 9.16
C LEU A 204 -8.82 -6.24 9.57
N THR A 205 -8.59 -7.38 8.91
CA THR A 205 -9.28 -8.63 9.21
C THR A 205 -9.08 -9.13 10.66
N PRO A 206 -7.87 -9.05 11.27
CA PRO A 206 -7.69 -9.35 12.69
C PRO A 206 -8.44 -8.39 13.63
N GLN A 207 -8.62 -7.13 13.22
CA GLN A 207 -9.19 -6.06 14.03
C GLN A 207 -10.72 -6.07 14.06
N ALA A 208 -11.37 -6.69 13.07
CA ALA A 208 -12.82 -6.86 12.99
C ALA A 208 -13.46 -7.60 14.18
N ARG A 209 -12.65 -8.18 15.08
CA ARG A 209 -13.11 -8.87 16.30
C ARG A 209 -13.42 -7.91 17.47
N ALA A 210 -13.01 -6.65 17.41
CA ALA A 210 -13.27 -5.66 18.47
C ALA A 210 -14.25 -4.58 17.98
N THR A 211 -15.56 -4.83 18.09
CA THR A 211 -16.65 -3.96 17.59
C THR A 211 -16.77 -2.58 18.26
N HIS A 212 -15.96 -2.29 19.28
CA HIS A 212 -15.99 -1.05 20.06
C HIS A 212 -14.73 -0.19 19.90
N LEU A 213 -13.75 -0.63 19.10
CA LEU A 213 -12.49 0.07 18.90
C LEU A 213 -12.41 0.60 17.47
N GLU A 214 -12.00 1.86 17.34
CA GLU A 214 -11.68 2.48 16.07
C GLU A 214 -10.16 2.63 15.97
N GLY A 215 -9.59 2.12 14.88
CA GLY A 215 -8.16 2.20 14.60
C GLY A 215 -7.91 3.08 13.39
N ARG A 216 -6.88 3.94 13.45
CA ARG A 216 -6.41 4.69 12.29
C ARG A 216 -5.14 4.05 11.73
N LEU A 217 -5.10 3.87 10.41
CA LEU A 217 -3.93 3.35 9.70
C LEU A 217 -3.02 4.50 9.28
N LEU A 218 -1.74 4.39 9.66
CA LEU A 218 -0.69 5.33 9.29
C LEU A 218 0.59 4.57 8.93
N PRO A 219 1.40 5.09 7.99
CA PRO A 219 2.76 4.62 7.81
C PRO A 219 3.55 4.70 9.11
N ARG A 220 4.42 3.73 9.35
CA ARG A 220 5.18 3.61 10.60
C ARG A 220 6.00 4.85 10.92
N GLU A 221 6.66 5.42 9.92
CA GLU A 221 7.50 6.63 10.08
C GLU A 221 6.67 7.89 10.32
N ILE A 222 5.44 7.95 9.82
CA ILE A 222 4.51 9.04 10.15
C ILE A 222 3.99 8.90 11.57
N ARG A 223 3.65 7.68 11.99
CA ARG A 223 3.18 7.43 13.36
C ARG A 223 4.19 7.90 14.41
N SER A 224 5.48 7.62 14.21
CA SER A 224 6.52 8.05 15.17
C SER A 224 6.61 9.57 15.29
N VAL A 225 6.47 10.30 14.17
CA VAL A 225 6.45 11.77 14.14
C VAL A 225 5.20 12.32 14.79
N GLU A 226 4.04 11.73 14.52
CA GLU A 226 2.78 12.13 15.13
C GLU A 226 2.80 11.91 16.64
N ASP A 227 3.25 10.75 17.12
CA ASP A 227 3.41 10.45 18.53
C ASP A 227 4.35 11.45 19.21
N TRP A 228 5.43 11.84 18.54
CA TRP A 228 6.33 12.89 19.02
C TRP A 228 5.62 14.25 19.09
N LEU A 229 4.91 14.69 18.04
CA LEU A 229 4.17 15.95 18.05
C LEU A 229 3.12 16.00 19.16
N LEU A 230 2.35 14.91 19.34
CA LEU A 230 1.29 14.84 20.35
C LEU A 230 1.85 14.88 21.79
N ARG A 231 3.08 14.40 22.01
CA ARG A 231 3.78 14.57 23.29
C ARG A 231 4.38 15.96 23.44
N THR A 232 4.97 16.50 22.39
CA THR A 232 5.71 17.77 22.43
C THR A 232 4.77 18.97 22.55
N LEU A 233 3.64 18.97 21.82
CA LEU A 233 2.67 20.07 21.79
C LEU A 233 2.15 20.51 23.19
N PRO A 234 1.72 19.62 24.09
CA PRO A 234 1.23 20.02 25.42
C PRO A 234 2.34 20.32 26.43
N ASN A 235 3.56 19.82 26.23
CA ASN A 235 4.64 19.94 27.22
C ASN A 235 5.26 21.34 27.25
N GLU A 236 5.60 21.83 28.43
CA GLU A 236 6.37 23.07 28.57
C GLU A 236 7.80 22.91 28.07
N GLY A 237 8.31 23.91 27.35
CA GLY A 237 9.65 23.88 26.75
C GLY A 237 9.63 23.49 25.27
N LEU A 238 10.58 24.05 24.53
CA LEU A 238 10.74 23.83 23.10
C LEU A 238 11.61 22.59 22.88
N PRO A 239 11.33 21.78 21.84
CA PRO A 239 12.22 20.69 21.47
C PRO A 239 13.57 21.26 21.04
N ASP A 240 14.66 20.59 21.43
CA ASP A 240 15.99 20.94 20.97
C ASP A 240 16.25 20.48 19.53
N ALA A 241 17.36 20.93 18.95
CA ALA A 241 17.70 20.66 17.55
C ALA A 241 17.94 19.17 17.27
N ASP A 242 18.49 18.42 18.23
CA ASP A 242 18.77 17.00 18.06
C ASP A 242 17.47 16.19 18.12
N ASP A 243 16.55 16.54 19.02
CA ASP A 243 15.22 15.94 19.11
C ASP A 243 14.39 16.20 17.85
N ILE A 244 14.40 17.43 17.33
CA ILE A 244 13.78 17.77 16.02
C ILE A 244 14.39 16.89 14.91
N LEU A 245 15.71 16.78 14.87
CA LEU A 245 16.38 16.00 13.82
C LEU A 245 15.97 14.52 13.87
N VAL A 246 15.99 13.90 15.05
CA VAL A 246 15.77 12.46 15.23
C VAL A 246 14.29 12.10 15.13
N SER A 247 13.42 12.90 15.72
CA SER A 247 12.02 12.55 15.94
C SER A 247 11.05 13.20 14.93
N PHE A 248 11.50 14.23 14.19
CA PHE A 248 10.71 14.89 13.14
C PHE A 248 11.34 14.72 11.76
N ILE A 249 12.60 15.15 11.57
CA ILE A 249 13.20 15.25 10.23
C ILE A 249 13.53 13.88 9.63
N ARG A 250 14.27 13.03 10.38
CA ARG A 250 14.73 11.73 9.87
C ARG A 250 13.59 10.78 9.46
N PRO A 251 12.52 10.60 10.27
CA PRO A 251 11.44 9.70 9.87
C PRO A 251 10.69 10.21 8.62
N LEU A 252 10.49 11.52 8.49
CA LEU A 252 9.87 12.09 7.29
C LEU A 252 10.73 11.89 6.03
N LEU A 253 12.06 12.03 6.14
CA LEU A 253 12.99 11.69 5.06
C LEU A 253 12.97 10.20 4.72
N GLU A 254 12.84 9.33 5.72
CA GLU A 254 12.71 7.88 5.48
C GLU A 254 11.40 7.55 4.76
N GLN A 255 10.30 8.19 5.14
CA GLN A 255 9.04 8.06 4.41
C GLN A 255 9.20 8.49 2.94
N VAL A 256 9.86 9.62 2.69
CA VAL A 256 10.17 10.10 1.33
C VAL A 256 11.06 9.10 0.59
N ARG A 257 12.04 8.49 1.26
CA ARG A 257 12.93 7.47 0.67
C ARG A 257 12.14 6.24 0.23
N ILE A 258 11.16 5.79 1.01
CA ILE A 258 10.27 4.69 0.65
C ILE A 258 9.40 5.07 -0.57
N ASP A 259 8.86 6.29 -0.59
CA ASP A 259 7.87 6.72 -1.58
C ASP A 259 8.41 7.28 -2.89
N ALA A 260 9.65 7.77 -2.88
CA ALA A 260 10.25 8.48 -4.00
C ALA A 260 11.66 7.97 -4.34
N GLY A 261 12.25 7.15 -3.48
CA GLY A 261 13.60 6.61 -3.62
C GLY A 261 14.68 7.51 -3.03
N ALA A 262 15.89 6.95 -2.93
CA ALA A 262 17.03 7.61 -2.28
C ALA A 262 17.39 8.96 -2.90
N GLN A 263 17.32 9.10 -4.23
CA GLN A 263 17.72 10.35 -4.91
C GLN A 263 16.89 11.56 -4.45
N ILE A 264 15.58 11.39 -4.21
CA ILE A 264 14.69 12.47 -3.79
C ILE A 264 14.86 12.74 -2.29
N ALA A 265 15.05 11.69 -1.48
CA ALA A 265 15.39 11.84 -0.06
C ALA A 265 16.72 12.60 0.13
N ASP A 266 17.76 12.26 -0.62
CA ASP A 266 19.07 12.93 -0.59
C ASP A 266 18.97 14.41 -1.00
N LEU A 267 18.06 14.72 -1.92
CA LEU A 267 17.76 16.10 -2.31
C LEU A 267 17.12 16.87 -1.14
N GLY A 268 16.18 16.25 -0.43
CA GLY A 268 15.61 16.79 0.81
C GLY A 268 16.66 17.00 1.90
N GLU A 269 17.51 16.02 2.17
CA GLU A 269 18.63 16.11 3.13
C GLU A 269 19.58 17.26 2.80
N SER A 270 19.91 17.41 1.51
CA SER A 270 20.75 18.52 1.05
C SER A 270 20.08 19.88 1.28
N ARG A 271 18.76 19.98 1.06
CA ARG A 271 17.98 21.22 1.26
C ARG A 271 17.88 21.62 2.74
N LEU A 272 17.90 20.65 3.64
CA LEU A 272 17.88 20.85 5.10
C LEU A 272 19.27 21.08 5.71
N GLY A 273 20.34 21.06 4.91
CA GLY A 273 21.71 21.25 5.41
C GLY A 273 22.26 20.07 6.22
N LEU A 274 21.62 18.91 6.14
CA LEU A 274 22.04 17.68 6.82
C LEU A 274 23.21 16.99 6.11
N SER A 275 23.39 17.26 4.82
CA SER A 275 24.55 16.79 4.06
C SER A 275 25.78 17.66 4.35
N SER A 276 26.94 17.05 4.55
CA SER A 276 28.24 17.72 4.79
C SER A 276 28.66 18.69 3.68
N THR A 277 27.98 18.64 2.54
CA THR A 277 28.02 19.66 1.50
C THR A 277 26.66 20.34 1.43
N GLY A 278 26.45 21.42 2.17
CA GLY A 278 25.31 22.31 1.95
C GLY A 278 25.35 22.80 0.50
N ARG A 279 24.43 22.31 -0.34
CA ARG A 279 24.46 22.54 -1.79
C ARG A 279 23.31 23.43 -2.20
N SER A 280 23.61 24.48 -2.97
CA SER A 280 22.57 25.28 -3.60
C SER A 280 21.82 24.47 -4.65
N VAL A 281 20.58 24.86 -4.97
CA VAL A 281 19.76 24.23 -6.03
C VAL A 281 20.53 24.14 -7.34
N ARG A 282 21.31 25.18 -7.68
CA ARG A 282 22.18 25.22 -8.87
C ARG A 282 23.26 24.14 -8.85
N GLN A 283 23.94 23.94 -7.73
CA GLN A 283 24.97 22.90 -7.59
C GLN A 283 24.36 21.50 -7.68
N THR A 284 23.17 21.32 -7.10
CA THR A 284 22.45 20.05 -7.16
C THR A 284 21.96 19.73 -8.57
N ALA A 285 21.41 20.72 -9.28
CA ALA A 285 21.00 20.62 -10.68
C ALA A 285 22.18 20.19 -11.57
N ALA A 286 23.33 20.87 -11.45
CA ALA A 286 24.53 20.54 -12.22
C ALA A 286 25.05 19.12 -11.95
N ARG A 287 25.08 18.69 -10.67
CA ARG A 287 25.53 17.34 -10.30
C ARG A 287 24.62 16.24 -10.82
N LEU A 288 23.30 16.45 -10.76
CA LEU A 288 22.31 15.46 -11.18
C LEU A 288 22.04 15.50 -12.69
N GLY A 289 22.64 16.44 -13.43
CA GLY A 289 22.36 16.65 -14.85
C GLY A 289 20.90 17.10 -15.10
N LEU A 290 20.30 17.81 -14.15
CA LEU A 290 18.92 18.28 -14.20
C LEU A 290 18.86 19.80 -14.37
N THR A 291 17.71 20.30 -14.83
CA THR A 291 17.41 21.74 -14.81
C THR A 291 17.01 22.17 -13.39
N ARG A 292 17.18 23.47 -13.06
CA ARG A 292 16.71 24.04 -11.79
C ARG A 292 15.22 23.80 -11.57
N ALA A 293 14.41 24.06 -12.60
CA ALA A 293 12.98 23.80 -12.59
C ALA A 293 12.66 22.34 -12.23
N ARG A 294 13.44 21.38 -12.75
CA ARG A 294 13.25 19.97 -12.41
C ARG A 294 13.61 19.68 -10.95
N VAL A 295 14.65 20.31 -10.40
CA VAL A 295 14.97 20.18 -8.97
C VAL A 295 13.85 20.73 -8.09
N TYR A 296 13.27 21.89 -8.42
CA TYR A 296 12.13 22.44 -7.70
C TYR A 296 10.88 21.55 -7.78
N GLN A 297 10.61 20.96 -8.94
CA GLN A 297 9.52 19.96 -9.06
C GLN A 297 9.75 18.77 -8.12
N LEU A 298 10.98 18.24 -8.06
CA LEU A 298 11.31 17.11 -7.17
C LEU A 298 11.20 17.50 -5.69
N LEU A 299 11.56 18.73 -5.32
CA LEU A 299 11.34 19.26 -3.97
C LEU A 299 9.84 19.42 -3.67
N ALA A 300 9.04 19.91 -4.62
CA ALA A 300 7.60 20.03 -4.47
C ALA A 300 6.91 18.65 -4.37
N ASP A 301 7.46 17.62 -5.01
CA ASP A 301 6.98 16.24 -4.88
C ASP A 301 7.14 15.72 -3.45
N ILE A 302 8.14 16.17 -2.67
CA ILE A 302 8.31 15.80 -1.25
C ILE A 302 7.09 16.19 -0.42
N GLY A 303 6.65 17.45 -0.53
CA GLY A 303 5.43 17.91 0.15
C GLY A 303 4.19 17.14 -0.33
N ALA A 304 4.07 16.92 -1.65
CA ALA A 304 2.93 16.19 -2.20
C ALA A 304 2.83 14.73 -1.71
N ILE A 305 3.95 14.06 -1.45
CA ILE A 305 3.99 12.73 -0.84
C ILE A 305 3.38 12.79 0.55
N LEU A 306 3.84 13.72 1.39
CA LEU A 306 3.36 13.83 2.77
C LEU A 306 1.90 14.31 2.84
N ASP A 307 1.44 15.13 1.91
CA ASP A 307 0.03 15.52 1.78
C ASP A 307 -0.91 14.32 1.59
N VAL A 308 -0.44 13.29 0.88
CA VAL A 308 -1.22 12.07 0.63
C VAL A 308 -1.05 11.07 1.77
N ARG A 309 0.16 10.93 2.31
CA ARG A 309 0.48 9.97 3.36
C ARG A 309 -0.04 10.38 4.74
N TRP A 310 -0.02 11.68 5.04
CA TRP A 310 -0.42 12.25 6.31
C TRP A 310 -1.12 13.61 6.16
N PRO A 311 -2.39 13.62 5.69
CA PRO A 311 -3.15 14.86 5.52
C PRO A 311 -3.23 15.71 6.79
N GLU A 312 -3.29 15.07 7.96
CA GLU A 312 -3.40 15.73 9.26
C GLU A 312 -2.09 16.38 9.72
N GLY A 313 -0.94 16.01 9.11
CA GLY A 313 0.38 16.54 9.44
C GLY A 313 0.45 18.06 9.32
N HIS A 314 -0.23 18.65 8.32
CA HIS A 314 -0.34 20.10 8.16
C HIS A 314 -0.83 20.79 9.43
N TYR A 315 -1.88 20.25 10.05
CA TYR A 315 -2.48 20.87 11.22
C TYR A 315 -1.54 20.79 12.43
N LEU A 316 -1.00 19.61 12.72
CA LEU A 316 -0.14 19.39 13.88
C LEU A 316 1.19 20.15 13.76
N VAL A 317 1.79 20.16 12.57
CA VAL A 317 3.05 20.88 12.31
C VAL A 317 2.84 22.39 12.39
N ASN A 318 1.74 22.91 11.85
CA ASN A 318 1.42 24.34 11.99
C ASN A 318 1.16 24.74 13.45
N HIS A 319 0.52 23.89 14.24
CA HIS A 319 0.34 24.13 15.68
C HIS A 319 1.68 24.27 16.42
N LEU A 320 2.64 23.37 16.12
CA LEU A 320 3.97 23.46 16.72
C LEU A 320 4.74 24.67 16.18
N ARG A 321 4.64 24.97 14.87
CA ARG A 321 5.21 26.17 14.24
C ARG A 321 4.76 27.46 14.93
N ASP A 322 3.46 27.62 15.15
CA ASP A 322 2.88 28.79 15.83
C ASP A 322 3.33 28.88 17.29
N ARG A 323 3.43 27.74 17.96
CA ARG A 323 3.93 27.67 19.35
C ARG A 323 5.39 28.11 19.44
N ILE A 324 6.27 27.52 18.62
CA ILE A 324 7.68 27.90 18.54
C ILE A 324 7.80 29.39 18.21
N ALA A 325 7.03 29.91 17.25
CA ALA A 325 7.08 31.33 16.89
C ALA A 325 6.66 32.29 18.03
N ARG A 326 5.76 31.86 18.93
CA ARG A 326 5.33 32.64 20.10
C ARG A 326 6.34 32.60 21.25
N GLU A 327 6.85 31.42 21.57
CA GLU A 327 7.79 31.21 22.69
C GLU A 327 9.19 31.70 22.34
N THR A 328 9.51 31.72 21.06
CA THR A 328 10.84 32.03 20.56
C THR A 328 10.83 33.37 19.84
N ARG A 329 11.45 34.40 20.41
CA ARG A 329 11.99 35.49 19.58
C ARG A 329 13.18 34.91 18.77
N ARG A 330 12.91 34.09 17.75
CA ARG A 330 13.84 33.40 16.84
C ARG A 330 15.15 32.92 17.50
N GLN A 331 15.11 31.80 18.22
CA GLN A 331 16.30 31.10 18.68
C GLN A 331 16.79 30.18 17.54
N PRO A 332 18.11 30.12 17.29
CA PRO A 332 18.69 29.33 16.20
C PRO A 332 18.40 27.82 16.32
N ALA A 333 18.16 27.30 17.53
CA ALA A 333 17.82 25.90 17.77
C ALA A 333 16.53 25.44 17.07
N SER A 334 15.62 26.37 16.73
CA SER A 334 14.35 26.08 16.06
C SER A 334 14.41 26.15 14.53
N GLU A 335 15.51 26.65 13.95
CA GLU A 335 15.67 26.82 12.50
C GLU A 335 15.52 25.50 11.72
N PRO A 336 16.08 24.36 12.17
CA PRO A 336 15.89 23.08 11.48
C PRO A 336 14.42 22.68 11.37
N PHE A 337 13.61 22.99 12.38
CA PHE A 337 12.17 22.71 12.35
C PHE A 337 11.46 23.53 11.28
N PHE A 338 11.71 24.84 11.19
CA PHE A 338 11.07 25.69 10.18
C PHE A 338 11.43 25.27 8.76
N LEU A 339 12.71 25.00 8.51
CA LEU A 339 13.18 24.50 7.20
C LEU A 339 12.52 23.17 6.82
N ALA A 340 12.45 22.24 7.78
CA ALA A 340 11.79 20.95 7.57
C ALA A 340 10.29 21.11 7.34
N ALA A 341 9.63 21.92 8.15
CA ALA A 341 8.20 22.18 8.02
C ALA A 341 7.87 22.85 6.67
N ASP A 342 8.72 23.72 6.14
CA ASP A 342 8.53 24.35 4.83
C ASP A 342 8.77 23.37 3.67
N LEU A 343 9.70 22.43 3.83
CA LEU A 343 9.96 21.39 2.83
C LEU A 343 8.85 20.32 2.80
N PHE A 344 8.45 19.85 3.97
CA PHE A 344 7.53 18.73 4.13
C PHE A 344 6.06 19.14 4.10
N PHE A 345 5.74 20.33 4.61
CA PHE A 345 4.38 20.87 4.72
C PHE A 345 4.35 22.32 4.23
N PRO A 346 4.64 22.55 2.93
CA PRO A 346 4.71 23.89 2.37
C PRO A 346 3.37 24.60 2.54
N SER A 347 3.42 25.82 3.10
CA SER A 347 2.24 26.67 3.16
C SER A 347 1.76 26.99 1.74
N ARG A 348 0.45 27.03 1.49
CA ARG A 348 -0.10 27.39 0.16
C ARG A 348 0.40 28.74 -0.39
N ARG A 349 0.91 29.63 0.47
CA ARG A 349 1.60 30.88 0.09
C ARG A 349 3.02 30.68 -0.46
N ASN A 350 3.77 29.68 -0.01
CA ASN A 350 5.15 29.43 -0.46
C ASN A 350 5.24 28.91 -1.90
N GLY A 351 4.16 28.32 -2.43
CA GLY A 351 4.10 27.93 -3.84
C GLY A 351 4.21 29.11 -4.81
N GLN A 352 3.80 30.32 -4.40
CA GLN A 352 4.00 31.56 -5.16
C GLN A 352 5.36 32.22 -4.85
N ILE A 353 5.86 32.10 -3.62
CA ILE A 353 7.18 32.66 -3.24
C ILE A 353 8.33 31.92 -3.94
N MET A 354 8.19 30.62 -4.22
CA MET A 354 9.17 29.87 -5.03
C MET A 354 9.24 30.35 -6.49
N GLU A 355 8.17 30.96 -7.03
CA GLU A 355 8.17 31.62 -8.33
C GLU A 355 8.77 33.04 -8.23
N GLU A 356 8.66 33.72 -7.08
CA GLU A 356 9.26 35.06 -6.84
C GLU A 356 10.76 35.01 -6.48
N GLU A 357 11.25 33.94 -5.84
CA GLU A 357 12.70 33.69 -5.66
C GLU A 357 13.43 33.53 -7.01
N ASP A 358 12.71 33.16 -8.07
CA ASP A 358 13.18 33.09 -9.46
C ASP A 358 13.60 34.48 -10.00
N GLU A 359 12.99 35.58 -9.51
CA GLU A 359 13.31 36.95 -9.92
C GLU A 359 14.37 37.64 -9.04
N SER A 360 14.54 37.19 -7.79
CA SER A 360 15.40 37.88 -6.80
C SER A 360 16.85 37.39 -6.74
N GLU A 361 17.14 36.14 -7.17
CA GLU A 361 18.51 35.60 -7.21
C GLU A 361 19.35 36.15 -8.39
N ASP A 362 18.76 36.91 -9.31
CA ASP A 362 19.42 37.48 -10.50
C ASP A 362 20.08 38.86 -10.27
N GLN A 363 20.06 39.40 -9.04
CA GLN A 363 20.85 40.58 -8.70
C GLN A 363 22.20 40.18 -8.10
N PRO A 364 23.34 40.58 -8.71
CA PRO A 364 24.63 40.38 -8.07
C PRO A 364 24.65 41.18 -6.77
N VAL A 365 24.96 40.48 -5.66
CA VAL A 365 25.31 41.10 -4.38
C VAL A 365 26.51 42.01 -4.63
N SER A 366 26.23 43.30 -4.89
CA SER A 366 27.25 44.34 -4.88
C SER A 366 27.74 44.49 -3.46
N LEU A 367 28.81 43.79 -3.14
CA LEU A 367 29.68 44.09 -2.01
C LEU A 367 30.13 45.55 -2.16
N ARG A 368 29.47 46.46 -1.43
CA ARG A 368 29.99 47.80 -1.19
C ARG A 368 31.28 47.65 -0.39
N VAL A 369 32.42 47.62 -1.09
CA VAL A 369 33.73 47.84 -0.50
C VAL A 369 33.79 49.30 -0.06
N SER A 370 33.68 49.53 1.24
CA SER A 370 33.94 50.83 1.86
C SER A 370 35.43 51.14 1.77
N SER A 371 35.86 51.84 0.72
CA SER A 371 37.17 52.50 0.69
C SER A 371 37.14 53.76 1.53
N HIS A 372 37.54 53.68 2.79
CA HIS A 372 37.96 54.86 3.54
C HIS A 372 39.32 55.34 3.01
N ARG A 373 39.31 56.43 2.23
CA ARG A 373 40.47 57.29 2.05
C ARG A 373 40.62 58.16 3.30
N HIS A 374 41.71 57.99 4.03
CA HIS A 374 42.24 59.03 4.90
C HIS A 374 43.21 59.88 4.08
N ALA A 375 42.88 61.17 3.94
CA ALA A 375 43.80 62.25 3.68
C ALA A 375 43.36 63.41 4.58
N GLY A 376 44.28 63.83 5.46
CA GLY A 376 44.10 64.81 6.52
C GLY A 376 45.25 64.66 7.50
#